data_AF-A0A8H6VDA4-F1
#
_entry.id   AF-A0A8H6VDA4-F1
#
_cell.length_a   1.000
_cell.length_b   1.000
_cell.length_c   1.000
_cell.angle_alpha   90.00
_cell.angle_beta   90.00
_cell.angle_gamma   90.00
#
_symmetry.space_group_name_H-M   'P 1'
#
loop_
_entity.id
_entity.type
_entity.pdbx_description
1 polymer ?
#
loop_
_entity_poly.entity_id
_entity_poly.type
_entity_poly.pdbx_seq_one_letter_code
_entity_poly.pdbx_strand_id
1 'polypeptide(L)'
;MQRVVERSKRAVRSVNKAKKAKREREARSQGWERNQTRVRMIRDNTKALQQDRKNRREDWEAGALAPRRDVGDLRTRYGALQIYNINLPERDPEARPKWTPIRQGDRVVVLQGRDRGKIGEVKSYDSVRAAVQVMGLNNVDIVIPEWMRQENNDEEQELQSMERFYHLEDVRLVFPLPDPETGEPRDAIIDKLVETPMGSRAIAGANTIIPYPTQEKGGDPPDYDDDTVRMSVEERTFRPNLIRSPMPLSVIDELRGRYSRFRTRHEYEYVQKKEAEDAKVEARKGLIKNMRTPLQELAELRERKKKEEERELSDEQLARIGEVIAMERTRKPGGQAATA
;
A
#
# COMPACT_ATOMS: atom_id res chain seq x y z
N MET A 1 -31.08 6.87 22.51
CA MET A 1 -30.24 5.92 21.71
C MET A 1 -29.03 6.52 20.99
N GLN A 2 -29.11 7.74 20.45
CA GLN A 2 -28.00 8.37 19.69
C GLN A 2 -26.66 8.38 20.46
N ARG A 3 -26.69 8.63 21.77
CA ARG A 3 -25.52 8.60 22.67
C ARG A 3 -24.79 7.25 22.71
N VAL A 4 -25.52 6.13 22.56
CA VAL A 4 -24.93 4.78 22.57
C VAL A 4 -24.15 4.55 21.27
N VAL A 5 -24.72 4.97 20.14
CA VAL A 5 -24.04 4.94 18.83
C VAL A 5 -22.83 5.86 18.80
N GLU A 6 -22.92 7.05 19.39
CA GLU A 6 -21.76 7.93 19.52
C GLU A 6 -20.65 7.31 20.38
N ARG A 7 -21.01 6.63 21.46
CA ARG A 7 -20.04 5.95 22.33
C ARG A 7 -19.26 4.88 21.58
N SER A 8 -19.93 4.06 20.78
CA SER A 8 -19.26 3.04 19.97
C SER A 8 -18.39 3.68 18.90
N LYS A 9 -18.88 4.71 18.18
CA LYS A 9 -18.09 5.49 17.22
C LYS A 9 -16.83 6.09 17.86
N ARG A 10 -16.94 6.68 19.05
CA ARG A 10 -15.78 7.23 19.80
C ARG A 10 -14.78 6.15 20.19
N ALA A 11 -15.26 4.98 20.64
CA ALA A 11 -14.40 3.86 20.96
C ALA A 11 -13.63 3.36 19.72
N VAL A 12 -14.31 3.22 18.58
CA VAL A 12 -13.67 2.82 17.30
C VAL A 12 -12.61 3.82 16.89
N ARG A 13 -12.91 5.12 16.93
CA ARG A 13 -11.94 6.18 16.63
C ARG A 13 -10.71 6.13 17.53
N SER A 14 -10.90 5.92 18.83
CA SER A 14 -9.80 5.81 19.79
C SER A 14 -8.89 4.61 19.49
N VAL A 15 -9.48 3.43 19.25
CA VAL A 15 -8.72 2.23 18.89
C VAL A 15 -8.01 2.41 17.56
N ASN A 16 -8.66 2.97 16.55
CA ASN A 16 -8.05 3.22 15.25
C ASN A 16 -6.89 4.23 15.35
N LYS A 17 -7.01 5.26 16.19
CA LYS A 17 -5.91 6.19 16.46
C LYS A 17 -4.71 5.48 17.11
N ALA A 18 -4.96 4.63 18.10
CA ALA A 18 -3.90 3.84 18.76
C ALA A 18 -3.25 2.85 17.79
N LYS A 19 -4.05 2.13 16.98
CA LYS A 19 -3.55 1.22 15.94
C LYS A 19 -2.72 1.96 14.89
N LYS A 20 -3.16 3.14 14.45
CA LYS A 20 -2.41 3.98 13.51
C LYS A 20 -1.06 4.39 14.10
N ALA A 21 -1.04 4.88 15.34
CA ALA A 21 0.20 5.26 16.01
C ALA A 21 1.16 4.08 16.19
N LYS A 22 0.64 2.88 16.52
CA LYS A 22 1.45 1.65 16.60
C LYS A 22 2.05 1.29 15.24
N ARG A 23 1.23 1.28 14.18
CA ARG A 23 1.66 1.01 12.81
C ARG A 23 2.71 2.00 12.33
N GLU A 24 2.56 3.29 12.64
CA GLU A 24 3.56 4.31 12.31
C GLU A 24 4.89 4.09 13.06
N ARG A 25 4.84 3.66 14.32
CA ARG A 25 6.04 3.32 15.09
C ARG A 25 6.75 2.10 14.52
N GLU A 26 6.01 1.05 14.19
CA GLU A 26 6.53 -0.17 13.54
C GLU A 26 7.14 0.17 12.18
N ALA A 27 6.45 0.96 11.34
CA ALA A 27 6.95 1.39 10.04
C ALA A 27 8.24 2.23 10.14
N ARG A 28 8.35 3.10 11.16
CA ARG A 28 9.58 3.86 11.43
C ARG A 28 10.73 2.96 11.87
N SER A 29 10.47 1.98 12.73
CA SER A 29 11.48 1.01 13.17
C SER A 29 12.01 0.20 11.99
N GLN A 30 11.11 -0.37 11.19
CA GLN A 30 11.46 -1.12 9.99
C GLN A 30 12.20 -0.26 8.97
N GLY A 31 11.76 1.00 8.76
CA GLY A 31 12.45 1.94 7.89
C GLY A 31 13.88 2.26 8.34
N TRP A 32 14.10 2.37 9.65
CA TRP A 32 15.44 2.55 10.21
C TRP A 32 16.32 1.32 9.95
N GLU A 33 15.82 0.11 10.21
CA GLU A 33 16.54 -1.15 9.95
C GLU A 33 16.92 -1.29 8.47
N ARG A 34 15.98 -1.03 7.54
CA ARG A 34 16.25 -1.01 6.09
C ARG A 34 17.33 0.00 5.71
N ASN A 35 17.30 1.19 6.32
CA ASN A 35 18.32 2.19 6.03
C ASN A 35 19.70 1.77 6.58
N GLN A 36 19.76 1.13 7.74
CA GLN A 36 21.01 0.59 8.30
C GLN A 36 21.63 -0.47 7.37
N THR A 37 20.83 -1.42 6.87
CA THR A 37 21.32 -2.46 5.94
C THR A 37 21.82 -1.84 4.64
N ARG A 38 21.08 -0.87 4.08
CA ARG A 38 21.49 -0.11 2.89
C ARG A 38 22.81 0.64 3.11
N VAL A 39 22.94 1.37 4.22
CA VAL A 39 24.16 2.14 4.55
C VAL A 39 25.37 1.21 4.73
N ARG A 40 25.17 0.05 5.36
CA ARG A 40 26.22 -0.98 5.50
C ARG A 40 26.72 -1.45 4.14
N MET A 41 25.81 -1.85 3.24
CA MET A 41 26.16 -2.29 1.89
C MET A 41 26.88 -1.20 1.08
N ILE A 42 26.41 0.04 1.13
CA ILE A 42 27.07 1.18 0.44
C ILE A 42 28.49 1.37 0.98
N ARG A 43 28.68 1.29 2.30
CA ARG A 43 29.98 1.45 2.93
C ARG A 43 30.96 0.37 2.48
N ASP A 44 30.51 -0.87 2.46
CA ASP A 44 31.34 -2.02 2.07
C ASP A 44 31.70 -1.94 0.57
N ASN A 45 30.73 -1.61 -0.30
CA ASN A 45 30.98 -1.37 -1.72
C ASN A 45 31.95 -0.19 -1.97
N THR A 46 31.80 0.90 -1.21
CA THR A 46 32.68 2.07 -1.35
C THR A 46 34.11 1.73 -0.92
N LYS A 47 34.27 0.96 0.16
CA LYS A 47 35.59 0.46 0.60
C LYS A 47 36.23 -0.43 -0.46
N ALA A 48 35.47 -1.36 -1.04
CA ALA A 48 35.95 -2.22 -2.12
C ALA A 48 36.41 -1.39 -3.33
N LEU A 49 35.61 -0.42 -3.78
CA LEU A 49 35.97 0.48 -4.88
C LEU A 49 37.21 1.34 -4.59
N GLN A 50 37.37 1.81 -3.36
CA GLN A 50 38.57 2.55 -2.95
C GLN A 50 39.81 1.64 -2.97
N GLN A 51 39.68 0.40 -2.49
CA GLN A 51 40.76 -0.57 -2.53
C GLN A 51 41.14 -0.93 -3.97
N ASP A 52 40.17 -1.16 -4.85
CA ASP A 52 40.42 -1.44 -6.27
C ASP A 52 41.16 -0.31 -6.98
N ARG A 53 40.87 0.95 -6.63
CA ARG A 53 41.56 2.11 -7.18
C ARG A 53 43.01 2.18 -6.72
N LYS A 54 43.29 1.82 -5.46
CA LYS A 54 44.67 1.72 -4.93
C LYS A 54 45.41 0.58 -5.62
N ASN A 55 44.79 -0.60 -5.67
CA ASN A 55 45.37 -1.77 -6.32
C ASN A 55 45.75 -1.47 -7.78
N ARG A 56 44.85 -0.84 -8.55
CA ARG A 56 45.14 -0.45 -9.94
C ARG A 56 46.31 0.52 -10.06
N ARG A 57 46.48 1.44 -9.10
CA ARG A 57 47.62 2.37 -9.09
C ARG A 57 48.92 1.62 -8.78
N GLU A 58 48.92 0.78 -7.75
CA GLU A 58 50.07 -0.03 -7.37
C GLU A 58 50.50 -0.96 -8.51
N ASP A 59 49.55 -1.59 -9.20
CA ASP A 59 49.83 -2.49 -10.32
C ASP A 59 50.45 -1.73 -11.50
N TRP A 60 50.00 -0.50 -11.73
CA TRP A 60 50.57 0.38 -12.74
C TRP A 60 51.99 0.84 -12.39
N GLU A 61 52.24 1.22 -11.13
CA GLU A 61 53.55 1.70 -10.65
C GLU A 61 54.58 0.56 -10.54
N ALA A 62 54.16 -0.62 -10.07
CA ALA A 62 55.04 -1.76 -9.87
C ALA A 62 55.31 -2.55 -11.15
N GLY A 63 54.41 -2.48 -12.14
CA GLY A 63 54.55 -3.16 -13.43
C GLY A 63 54.75 -4.67 -13.26
N ALA A 64 55.95 -5.15 -13.60
CA ALA A 64 56.31 -6.57 -13.44
C ALA A 64 56.43 -7.04 -11.98
N LEU A 65 56.56 -6.12 -11.02
CA LEU A 65 56.66 -6.39 -9.58
C LEU A 65 55.32 -6.24 -8.87
N ALA A 66 54.20 -6.24 -9.59
CA ALA A 66 52.88 -6.13 -8.98
C ALA A 66 52.64 -7.25 -7.95
N PRO A 67 52.14 -6.92 -6.75
CA PRO A 67 51.95 -7.90 -5.69
C PRO A 67 50.85 -8.90 -6.07
N ARG A 68 51.13 -10.20 -5.87
CA ARG A 68 50.08 -11.23 -5.91
C ARG A 68 49.20 -11.06 -4.67
N ARG A 69 47.91 -10.82 -4.86
CA ARG A 69 46.93 -10.57 -3.77
C ARG A 69 46.09 -11.80 -3.43
N ASP A 70 46.18 -12.79 -4.30
CA ASP A 70 45.61 -14.13 -4.32
C ASP A 70 46.52 -15.15 -3.61
N VAL A 71 47.22 -14.74 -2.55
CA VAL A 71 48.12 -15.58 -1.74
C VAL A 71 47.81 -15.44 -0.24
N GLY A 72 48.30 -16.39 0.57
CA GLY A 72 48.06 -16.41 2.01
C GLY A 72 46.58 -16.61 2.36
N ASP A 73 46.07 -15.83 3.31
CA ASP A 73 44.69 -15.91 3.80
C ASP A 73 43.63 -15.59 2.72
N LEU A 74 44.02 -14.87 1.67
CA LEU A 74 43.15 -14.47 0.57
C LEU A 74 43.27 -15.36 -0.67
N ARG A 75 44.03 -16.46 -0.60
CA ARG A 75 44.25 -17.36 -1.75
C ARG A 75 42.95 -17.80 -2.43
N THR A 76 41.97 -18.17 -1.63
CA THR A 76 40.63 -18.58 -2.10
C THR A 76 39.66 -17.39 -2.17
N ARG A 77 39.79 -16.41 -1.27
CA ARG A 77 38.75 -15.40 -1.04
C ARG A 77 38.94 -14.09 -1.82
N TYR A 78 40.09 -13.90 -2.47
CA TYR A 78 40.37 -12.65 -3.16
C TYR A 78 39.34 -12.39 -4.28
N GLY A 79 38.69 -11.23 -4.24
CA GLY A 79 37.65 -10.85 -5.21
C GLY A 79 36.27 -11.46 -4.97
N ALA A 80 36.10 -12.37 -4.01
CA ALA A 80 34.82 -12.96 -3.66
C ALA A 80 34.00 -12.05 -2.75
N LEU A 81 32.67 -12.10 -2.89
CA LEU A 81 31.74 -11.36 -2.05
C LEU A 81 31.39 -12.15 -0.78
N GLN A 82 31.06 -11.42 0.28
CA GLN A 82 30.45 -12.00 1.47
C GLN A 82 28.99 -12.33 1.20
N ILE A 83 28.49 -13.42 1.78
CA ILE A 83 27.11 -13.90 1.57
C ILE A 83 26.04 -12.83 1.87
N TYR A 84 26.29 -11.98 2.87
CA TYR A 84 25.38 -10.90 3.26
C TYR A 84 25.25 -9.79 2.22
N ASN A 85 26.18 -9.70 1.26
CA ASN A 85 26.23 -8.64 0.24
C ASN A 85 25.72 -9.09 -1.14
N ILE A 86 25.31 -10.36 -1.28
CA ILE A 86 24.73 -10.89 -2.52
C ILE A 86 23.40 -10.18 -2.80
N ASN A 87 22.54 -10.21 -1.80
CA ASN A 87 21.19 -9.71 -1.89
C ASN A 87 21.18 -8.18 -1.93
N LEU A 88 20.31 -7.63 -2.74
CA LEU A 88 20.05 -6.19 -2.77
C LEU A 88 19.35 -5.75 -1.46
N PRO A 89 19.53 -4.49 -1.03
CA PRO A 89 18.78 -3.98 0.10
C PRO A 89 17.27 -3.93 -0.23
N GLU A 90 16.44 -4.11 0.79
CA GLU A 90 14.99 -3.99 0.64
C GLU A 90 14.60 -2.55 0.25
N ARG A 91 13.74 -2.43 -0.76
CA ARG A 91 13.22 -1.13 -1.21
C ARG A 91 12.10 -0.67 -0.30
N ASP A 92 11.97 0.64 -0.07
CA ASP A 92 10.89 1.18 0.75
C ASP A 92 9.51 0.82 0.14
N PRO A 93 8.51 0.42 0.96
CA PRO A 93 7.20 -0.03 0.49
C PRO A 93 6.51 0.95 -0.45
N GLU A 94 6.68 2.25 -0.23
CA GLU A 94 6.10 3.30 -1.07
C GLU A 94 6.81 3.46 -2.42
N ALA A 95 8.12 3.17 -2.46
CA ALA A 95 8.95 3.26 -3.65
C ALA A 95 8.96 1.96 -4.47
N ARG A 96 8.34 0.89 -3.98
CA ARG A 96 8.19 -0.37 -4.73
C ARG A 96 7.27 -0.16 -5.93
N PRO A 97 7.58 -0.77 -7.09
CA PRO A 97 6.65 -0.77 -8.20
C PRO A 97 5.35 -1.45 -7.74
N LYS A 98 4.22 -0.76 -7.91
CA LYS A 98 2.89 -1.30 -7.55
C LYS A 98 2.53 -2.52 -8.39
N TRP A 99 3.00 -2.52 -9.64
CA TRP A 99 2.80 -3.58 -10.60
C TRP A 99 4.14 -3.91 -11.24
N THR A 100 4.38 -5.20 -11.42
CA THR A 100 5.60 -5.71 -12.04
C THR A 100 5.23 -6.48 -13.30
N PRO A 101 5.75 -6.04 -14.46
CA PRO A 101 5.40 -6.66 -15.73
C PRO A 101 6.20 -7.93 -16.04
N ILE A 102 7.29 -8.21 -15.30
CA ILE A 102 8.21 -9.33 -15.49
C ILE A 102 7.86 -10.46 -14.52
N ARG A 103 7.87 -11.70 -15.00
CA ARG A 103 7.66 -12.95 -14.24
C ARG A 103 8.79 -13.95 -14.49
N GLN A 104 8.86 -14.98 -13.66
CA GLN A 104 9.70 -16.15 -13.90
C GLN A 104 9.37 -16.77 -15.25
N GLY A 105 10.40 -17.10 -16.03
CA GLY A 105 10.29 -17.62 -17.39
C GLY A 105 10.31 -16.56 -18.50
N ASP A 106 10.31 -15.27 -18.15
CA ASP A 106 10.45 -14.22 -19.15
C ASP A 106 11.89 -14.11 -19.67
N ARG A 107 12.03 -13.82 -20.97
CA ARG A 107 13.31 -13.45 -21.57
C ARG A 107 13.57 -11.97 -21.35
N VAL A 108 14.73 -11.65 -20.82
CA VAL A 108 15.08 -10.27 -20.48
C VAL A 108 16.48 -9.92 -20.92
N VAL A 109 16.69 -8.65 -21.26
CA VAL A 109 17.99 -8.07 -21.60
C VAL A 109 18.50 -7.21 -20.45
N VAL A 110 19.79 -7.34 -20.17
CA VAL A 110 20.49 -6.53 -19.16
C VAL A 110 20.97 -5.22 -19.79
N LEU A 111 20.59 -4.08 -19.22
CA LEU A 111 20.97 -2.75 -19.69
C LEU A 111 22.25 -2.22 -19.06
N GLN A 112 22.55 -2.58 -17.81
CA GLN A 112 23.67 -2.06 -17.03
C GLN A 112 24.46 -3.18 -16.33
N GLY A 113 25.73 -2.94 -16.03
CA GLY A 113 26.61 -3.89 -15.34
C GLY A 113 27.57 -4.65 -16.27
N ARG A 114 28.20 -5.70 -15.74
CA ARG A 114 29.24 -6.49 -16.44
C ARG A 114 28.69 -7.21 -17.67
N ASP A 115 27.44 -7.69 -17.57
CA ASP A 115 26.77 -8.50 -18.60
C ASP A 115 25.82 -7.68 -19.48
N ARG A 116 26.09 -6.38 -19.66
CA ARG A 116 25.28 -5.49 -20.50
C ARG A 116 25.12 -6.05 -21.92
N GLY A 117 23.87 -6.03 -22.41
CA GLY A 117 23.49 -6.49 -23.75
C GLY A 117 23.24 -8.00 -23.85
N LYS A 118 23.54 -8.78 -22.81
CA LYS A 118 23.20 -10.21 -22.79
C LYS A 118 21.71 -10.41 -22.49
N ILE A 119 21.14 -11.42 -23.13
CA ILE A 119 19.77 -11.86 -22.93
C ILE A 119 19.81 -13.13 -22.08
N GLY A 120 18.92 -13.23 -21.10
CA GLY A 120 18.76 -14.42 -20.27
C GLY A 120 17.31 -14.61 -19.83
N GLU A 121 17.02 -15.76 -19.25
CA GLU A 121 15.71 -16.10 -18.72
C GLU A 121 15.63 -15.76 -17.22
N VAL A 122 14.49 -15.22 -16.80
CA VAL A 122 14.25 -14.89 -15.39
C VAL A 122 14.03 -16.18 -14.60
N LYS A 123 14.96 -16.46 -13.68
CA LYS A 123 14.88 -17.60 -12.75
C LYS A 123 13.98 -17.30 -11.57
N SER A 124 14.13 -16.14 -10.95
CA SER A 124 13.32 -15.74 -9.80
C SER A 124 13.10 -14.23 -9.77
N TYR A 125 11.99 -13.82 -9.18
CA TYR A 125 11.63 -12.41 -9.00
C TYR A 125 11.36 -12.13 -7.52
N ASP A 126 11.98 -11.08 -7.00
CA ASP A 126 11.78 -10.59 -5.63
C ASP A 126 10.99 -9.27 -5.65
N SER A 127 9.74 -9.35 -5.18
CA SER A 127 8.82 -8.20 -5.10
C SER A 127 9.19 -7.19 -4.02
N VAL A 128 9.85 -7.64 -2.95
CA VAL A 128 10.21 -6.82 -1.80
C VAL A 128 11.40 -5.92 -2.16
N ARG A 129 12.36 -6.48 -2.88
CA ARG A 129 13.56 -5.76 -3.35
C ARG A 129 13.38 -5.09 -4.71
N ALA A 130 12.30 -5.42 -5.43
CA ALA A 130 12.09 -5.02 -6.83
C ALA A 130 13.30 -5.42 -7.69
N ALA A 131 13.64 -6.70 -7.61
CA ALA A 131 14.85 -7.26 -8.20
C ALA A 131 14.58 -8.59 -8.91
N VAL A 132 15.41 -8.90 -9.91
CA VAL A 132 15.24 -10.05 -10.81
C VAL A 132 16.54 -10.85 -10.83
N GLN A 133 16.45 -12.16 -10.64
CA GLN A 133 17.56 -13.09 -10.83
C GLN A 133 17.46 -13.69 -12.23
N VAL A 134 18.51 -13.54 -13.02
CA VAL A 134 18.56 -14.02 -14.41
C VAL A 134 19.52 -15.19 -14.48
N MET A 135 19.11 -16.26 -15.15
CA MET A 135 19.87 -17.51 -15.23
C MET A 135 21.21 -17.30 -15.94
N GLY A 136 22.31 -17.76 -15.33
CA GLY A 136 23.66 -17.71 -15.87
C GLY A 136 24.27 -16.31 -16.05
N LEU A 137 23.58 -15.24 -15.63
CA LEU A 137 24.05 -13.86 -15.71
C LEU A 137 24.33 -13.30 -14.31
N ASN A 138 25.27 -12.36 -14.22
CA ASN A 138 25.71 -11.78 -12.94
C ASN A 138 26.28 -12.81 -11.95
N ASN A 139 26.97 -13.83 -12.46
CA ASN A 139 27.61 -14.80 -11.59
C ASN A 139 28.75 -14.14 -10.82
N VAL A 140 28.66 -14.24 -9.49
CA VAL A 140 29.65 -13.74 -8.55
C VAL A 140 30.01 -14.85 -7.58
N ASP A 141 31.30 -14.92 -7.26
CA ASP A 141 31.82 -15.89 -6.32
C ASP A 141 31.61 -15.39 -4.89
N ILE A 142 31.11 -16.28 -4.05
CA ILE A 142 30.69 -15.98 -2.69
C ILE A 142 31.50 -16.82 -1.72
N VAL A 143 31.98 -16.18 -0.66
CA VAL A 143 32.59 -16.88 0.47
C VAL A 143 31.50 -17.43 1.38
N ILE A 144 31.45 -18.75 1.52
CA ILE A 144 30.50 -19.42 2.42
C ILE A 144 31.07 -19.37 3.85
N PRO A 145 30.30 -18.86 4.84
CA PRO A 145 30.71 -18.90 6.24
C PRO A 145 30.87 -20.33 6.78
N GLU A 146 31.77 -20.50 7.73
CA GLU A 146 32.09 -21.81 8.31
C GLU A 146 30.88 -22.54 8.91
N TRP A 147 29.99 -21.83 9.60
CA TRP A 147 28.78 -22.41 10.18
C TRP A 147 27.83 -23.01 9.13
N MET A 148 27.77 -22.44 7.92
CA MET A 148 26.93 -22.94 6.83
C MET A 148 27.57 -24.15 6.13
N ARG A 149 28.90 -24.18 6.05
CA ARG A 149 29.64 -25.34 5.53
C ARG A 149 29.44 -26.58 6.40
N GLN A 150 29.49 -26.41 7.71
CA GLN A 150 29.27 -27.50 8.67
C GLN A 150 27.85 -28.06 8.60
N GLU A 151 26.84 -27.21 8.36
CA GLU A 151 25.45 -27.65 8.22
C GLU A 151 25.21 -28.46 6.94
N ASN A 152 25.87 -28.08 5.84
CA ASN A 152 25.75 -28.74 4.54
C ASN A 152 26.68 -29.95 4.36
N ASN A 153 27.57 -30.25 5.32
CA ASN A 153 28.65 -31.23 5.22
C ASN A 153 29.64 -30.96 4.05
N ASP A 154 29.77 -29.70 3.63
CA ASP A 154 30.65 -29.28 2.53
C ASP A 154 31.90 -28.58 3.09
N GLU A 155 32.85 -29.35 3.61
CA GLU A 155 34.08 -28.78 4.21
C GLU A 155 35.04 -28.19 3.17
N GLU A 156 35.02 -28.70 1.93
CA GLU A 156 35.99 -28.35 0.89
C GLU A 156 35.63 -27.08 0.11
N GLN A 157 34.34 -26.76 -0.02
CA GLN A 157 33.89 -25.63 -0.83
C GLN A 157 33.83 -24.32 -0.02
N GLU A 158 34.94 -23.58 -0.01
CA GLU A 158 34.97 -22.21 0.56
C GLU A 158 34.22 -21.19 -0.30
N LEU A 159 34.12 -21.46 -1.60
CA LEU A 159 33.59 -20.58 -2.62
C LEU A 159 32.45 -21.25 -3.35
N GLN A 160 31.39 -20.49 -3.59
CA GLN A 160 30.31 -20.90 -4.46
C GLN A 160 29.97 -19.76 -5.42
N SER A 161 29.83 -20.08 -6.71
CA SER A 161 29.37 -19.10 -7.68
C SER A 161 27.85 -19.10 -7.71
N MET A 162 27.24 -17.93 -7.52
CA MET A 162 25.78 -17.77 -7.61
C MET A 162 25.42 -16.55 -8.46
N GLU A 163 24.24 -16.63 -9.08
CA GLU A 163 23.64 -15.55 -9.86
C GLU A 163 23.15 -14.44 -8.91
N ARG A 164 23.69 -13.23 -9.05
CA ARG A 164 23.27 -12.08 -8.26
C ARG A 164 22.07 -11.37 -8.89
N PHE A 165 21.16 -10.88 -8.05
CA PHE A 165 20.00 -10.11 -8.50
C PHE A 165 20.39 -8.80 -9.20
N TYR A 166 19.65 -8.49 -10.27
CA TYR A 166 19.60 -7.17 -10.91
C TYR A 166 18.45 -6.34 -10.37
N HIS A 167 18.57 -5.01 -10.38
CA HIS A 167 17.41 -4.15 -10.17
C HIS A 167 16.46 -4.25 -11.36
N LEU A 168 15.16 -4.11 -11.10
CA LEU A 168 14.13 -4.10 -12.16
C LEU A 168 14.35 -2.99 -13.20
N GLU A 169 15.01 -1.90 -12.81
CA GLU A 169 15.34 -0.76 -13.68
C GLU A 169 16.45 -1.08 -14.69
N ASP A 170 17.33 -2.03 -14.37
CA ASP A 170 18.48 -2.42 -15.19
C ASP A 170 18.14 -3.51 -16.21
N VAL A 171 16.88 -3.93 -16.28
CA VAL A 171 16.42 -5.08 -17.05
C VAL A 171 15.20 -4.70 -17.88
N ARG A 172 15.13 -5.18 -19.13
CA ARG A 172 13.99 -5.00 -20.04
C ARG A 172 13.50 -6.33 -20.59
N LEU A 173 12.20 -6.42 -20.84
CA LEU A 173 11.59 -7.60 -21.45
C LEU A 173 12.00 -7.68 -22.92
N VAL A 174 12.37 -8.89 -23.35
CA VAL A 174 12.60 -9.22 -24.76
C VAL A 174 11.47 -10.13 -25.20
N PHE A 175 10.78 -9.75 -26.27
CA PHE A 175 9.70 -10.55 -26.82
C PHE A 175 9.74 -10.52 -28.35
N PRO A 176 9.53 -11.66 -29.03
CA PRO A 176 9.47 -11.69 -30.48
C PRO A 176 8.19 -10.99 -30.96
N LEU A 177 8.35 -9.92 -31.74
CA LEU A 177 7.26 -9.21 -32.38
C LEU A 177 7.34 -9.40 -33.90
N PRO A 178 6.21 -9.51 -34.60
CA PRO A 178 6.21 -9.57 -36.06
C PRO A 178 6.62 -8.21 -36.64
N ASP A 179 7.58 -8.20 -37.55
CA ASP A 179 7.93 -6.99 -38.31
C ASP A 179 6.74 -6.54 -39.16
N PRO A 180 6.42 -5.23 -39.21
CA PRO A 180 5.23 -4.74 -39.91
C PRO A 180 5.29 -4.92 -41.43
N GLU A 181 6.49 -4.96 -42.02
CA GLU A 181 6.69 -5.09 -43.47
C GLU A 181 6.84 -6.56 -43.91
N THR A 182 7.57 -7.35 -43.13
CA THR A 182 7.97 -8.73 -43.49
C THR A 182 7.10 -9.79 -42.81
N GLY A 183 6.47 -9.47 -41.68
CA GLY A 183 5.69 -10.41 -40.87
C GLY A 183 6.53 -11.45 -40.13
N GLU A 184 7.86 -11.47 -40.31
CA GLU A 184 8.75 -12.38 -39.60
C GLU A 184 8.91 -11.95 -38.13
N PRO A 185 8.88 -12.90 -37.17
CA PRO A 185 9.07 -12.58 -35.76
C PRO A 185 10.54 -12.22 -35.49
N ARG A 186 10.77 -11.02 -34.98
CA ARG A 186 12.09 -10.55 -34.54
C ARG A 186 12.07 -10.20 -33.06
N ASP A 187 13.15 -10.55 -32.35
CA ASP A 187 13.31 -10.23 -30.94
C ASP A 187 13.38 -8.70 -30.76
N ALA A 188 12.38 -8.14 -30.08
CA ALA A 188 12.30 -6.73 -29.77
C ALA A 188 12.51 -6.49 -28.27
N ILE A 189 13.26 -5.42 -27.94
CA ILE A 189 13.43 -4.95 -26.56
C ILE A 189 12.28 -4.00 -26.24
N ILE A 190 11.51 -4.33 -25.21
CA ILE A 190 10.34 -3.54 -24.81
C ILE A 190 10.76 -2.56 -23.71
N ASP A 191 10.63 -1.26 -24.00
CA ASP A 191 11.02 -0.23 -23.03
C ASP A 191 10.00 -0.07 -21.89
N LYS A 192 8.70 -0.02 -22.22
CA LYS A 192 7.63 0.23 -21.25
C LYS A 192 6.45 -0.70 -21.45
N LEU A 193 5.98 -1.26 -20.34
CA LEU A 193 4.80 -2.10 -20.26
C LEU A 193 3.74 -1.37 -19.42
N VAL A 194 2.47 -1.57 -19.77
CA VAL A 194 1.30 -1.03 -19.07
C VAL A 194 0.35 -2.17 -18.71
N GLU A 195 -0.28 -2.08 -17.55
CA GLU A 195 -1.25 -3.05 -17.09
C GLU A 195 -2.61 -2.75 -17.72
N THR A 196 -3.16 -3.73 -18.42
CA THR A 196 -4.52 -3.69 -18.95
C THR A 196 -5.51 -4.00 -17.82
N PRO A 197 -6.75 -3.48 -17.82
CA PRO A 197 -7.76 -3.80 -16.79
C PRO A 197 -8.04 -5.30 -16.59
N MET A 198 -7.73 -6.14 -17.59
CA MET A 198 -7.85 -7.60 -17.51
C MET A 198 -6.62 -8.29 -16.87
N GLY A 199 -5.66 -7.53 -16.33
CA GLY A 199 -4.44 -8.04 -15.70
C GLY A 199 -3.34 -8.47 -16.68
N SER A 200 -3.58 -8.33 -17.99
CA SER A 200 -2.57 -8.57 -19.03
C SER A 200 -1.57 -7.42 -19.13
N ARG A 201 -0.37 -7.70 -19.61
CA ARG A 201 0.64 -6.68 -19.92
C ARG A 201 0.56 -6.28 -21.39
N ALA A 202 0.57 -4.98 -21.67
CA ALA A 202 0.58 -4.44 -23.02
C ALA A 202 1.78 -3.50 -23.20
N ILE A 203 2.27 -3.37 -24.43
CA ILE A 203 3.34 -2.42 -24.76
C ILE A 203 2.79 -0.98 -24.70
N ALA A 204 3.48 -0.08 -24.02
CA ALA A 204 3.05 1.31 -23.95
C ALA A 204 3.04 1.95 -25.36
N GLY A 205 1.90 2.48 -25.80
CA GLY A 205 1.75 3.13 -27.11
C GLY A 205 1.52 2.18 -28.28
N ALA A 206 1.55 0.86 -28.07
CA ALA A 206 1.16 -0.13 -29.06
C ALA A 206 -0.01 -0.98 -28.55
N ASN A 207 -0.91 -1.39 -29.44
CA ASN A 207 -2.06 -2.23 -29.09
C ASN A 207 -1.71 -3.73 -29.00
N THR A 208 -0.44 -4.05 -28.69
CA THR A 208 0.05 -5.42 -28.61
C THR A 208 0.06 -5.88 -27.16
N ILE A 209 -0.75 -6.90 -26.88
CA ILE A 209 -0.80 -7.57 -25.58
C ILE A 209 0.23 -8.70 -25.58
N ILE A 210 1.06 -8.73 -24.55
CA ILE A 210 2.07 -9.78 -24.37
C ILE A 210 1.56 -10.77 -23.32
N PRO A 211 1.45 -12.06 -23.64
CA PRO A 211 1.04 -13.05 -22.66
C PRO A 211 2.13 -13.22 -21.59
N TYR A 212 1.74 -13.62 -20.39
CA TYR A 212 2.70 -14.10 -19.39
C TYR A 212 3.25 -15.47 -19.81
N PRO A 213 4.47 -15.81 -19.37
CA PRO A 213 5.03 -17.13 -19.62
C PRO A 213 4.15 -18.19 -18.94
N THR A 214 3.99 -19.33 -19.60
CA THR A 214 3.30 -20.48 -19.04
C THR A 214 4.11 -20.99 -17.86
N GLN A 215 3.65 -20.72 -16.64
CA GLN A 215 4.26 -21.30 -15.46
C GLN A 215 3.77 -22.74 -15.36
N GLU A 216 4.70 -23.67 -15.11
CA GLU A 216 4.34 -24.97 -14.59
C GLU A 216 3.55 -24.71 -13.31
N LYS A 217 2.25 -24.99 -13.35
CA LYS A 217 1.46 -24.95 -12.13
C LYS A 217 2.16 -25.94 -11.20
N GLY A 218 2.56 -25.47 -10.02
CA GLY A 218 2.96 -26.39 -8.96
C GLY A 218 1.90 -27.48 -8.89
N GLY A 219 2.33 -28.73 -8.68
CA GLY A 219 1.40 -29.82 -8.46
C GLY A 219 0.36 -29.42 -7.43
N ASP A 220 -0.81 -30.07 -7.47
CA ASP A 220 -1.80 -29.87 -6.44
C ASP A 220 -1.10 -30.01 -5.07
N PRO A 221 -1.33 -29.08 -4.12
CA PRO A 221 -0.76 -29.19 -2.79
C PRO A 221 -0.98 -30.61 -2.27
N PRO A 222 0.02 -31.25 -1.67
CA PRO A 222 -0.15 -32.61 -1.17
C PRO A 222 -1.26 -32.61 -0.12
N ASP A 223 -2.18 -33.55 -0.25
CA ASP A 223 -3.16 -33.83 0.81
C ASP A 223 -2.41 -34.43 2.00
N TYR A 224 -2.61 -33.84 3.18
CA TYR A 224 -2.07 -34.37 4.42
C TYR A 224 -3.11 -35.21 5.16
N ASP A 225 -2.67 -36.13 6.02
CA ASP A 225 -3.58 -36.98 6.81
C ASP A 225 -4.48 -36.16 7.77
N ASP A 226 -4.05 -34.96 8.14
CA ASP A 226 -4.81 -34.02 8.98
C ASP A 226 -5.86 -33.21 8.19
N ASP A 227 -5.88 -33.32 6.86
CA ASP A 227 -6.84 -32.61 6.01
C ASP A 227 -8.19 -33.34 5.94
N THR A 228 -9.27 -32.55 5.90
CA THR A 228 -10.62 -33.10 5.72
C THR A 228 -10.83 -33.55 4.27
N VAL A 229 -11.31 -34.78 4.08
CA VAL A 229 -11.64 -35.31 2.75
C VAL A 229 -12.67 -34.42 2.05
N ARG A 230 -12.48 -34.17 0.75
CA ARG A 230 -13.36 -33.33 -0.09
C ARG A 230 -14.85 -33.61 0.08
N MET A 231 -15.23 -34.88 0.17
CA MET A 231 -16.63 -35.29 0.37
C MET A 231 -17.25 -34.71 1.64
N SER A 232 -16.49 -34.64 2.74
CA SER A 232 -16.96 -34.05 4.01
C SER A 232 -17.07 -32.54 3.95
N VAL A 233 -16.17 -31.88 3.20
CA VAL A 233 -16.16 -30.41 3.02
C VAL A 233 -17.31 -29.94 2.15
N GLU A 234 -17.64 -30.70 1.10
CA GLU A 234 -18.70 -30.35 0.15
C GLU A 234 -20.11 -30.69 0.66
N GLU A 235 -20.23 -31.42 1.76
CA GLU A 235 -21.52 -31.80 2.35
C GLU A 235 -22.27 -30.57 2.88
N ARG A 236 -23.42 -30.25 2.26
CA ARG A 236 -24.27 -29.13 2.64
C ARG A 236 -25.20 -29.49 3.80
N THR A 237 -24.69 -29.36 5.03
CA THR A 237 -25.43 -29.72 6.26
C THR A 237 -26.29 -28.57 6.83
N PHE A 238 -25.94 -27.30 6.56
CA PHE A 238 -26.65 -26.16 7.13
C PHE A 238 -28.05 -25.96 6.51
N ARG A 239 -29.10 -26.07 7.33
CA ARG A 239 -30.49 -25.78 6.96
C ARG A 239 -30.99 -24.55 7.73
N PRO A 240 -31.23 -23.41 7.05
CA PRO A 240 -31.71 -22.22 7.72
C PRO A 240 -33.13 -22.44 8.26
N ASN A 241 -33.33 -22.08 9.53
CA ASN A 241 -34.63 -22.14 10.19
C ASN A 241 -34.99 -20.74 10.72
N LEU A 242 -36.25 -20.34 10.63
CA LEU A 242 -36.71 -19.04 11.14
C LEU A 242 -37.17 -19.10 12.61
N ILE A 243 -37.77 -20.23 13.01
CA ILE A 243 -38.39 -20.39 14.34
C ILE A 243 -37.34 -20.61 15.43
N ARG A 244 -36.30 -21.40 15.13
CA ARG A 244 -35.21 -21.72 16.06
C ARG A 244 -33.93 -21.04 15.60
N SER A 245 -33.21 -20.47 16.56
CA SER A 245 -31.85 -19.97 16.32
C SER A 245 -30.96 -21.11 15.79
N PRO A 246 -30.04 -20.84 14.84
CA PRO A 246 -29.15 -21.86 14.27
C PRO A 246 -28.19 -22.48 15.30
N MET A 247 -28.02 -21.81 16.43
CA MET A 247 -27.16 -22.20 17.54
C MET A 247 -27.85 -21.84 18.87
N PRO A 248 -27.52 -22.52 19.98
CA PRO A 248 -28.03 -22.17 21.30
C PRO A 248 -27.67 -20.72 21.67
N LEU A 249 -28.59 -20.03 22.35
CA LEU A 249 -28.44 -18.61 22.68
C LEU A 249 -27.25 -18.32 23.60
N SER A 250 -26.80 -19.29 24.39
CA SER A 250 -25.63 -19.18 25.27
C SER A 250 -24.34 -18.85 24.49
N VAL A 251 -24.16 -19.46 23.32
CA VAL A 251 -22.93 -19.31 22.52
C VAL A 251 -22.85 -17.91 21.89
N ILE A 252 -23.95 -17.16 21.82
CA ILE A 252 -23.92 -15.76 21.37
C ILE A 252 -23.04 -14.90 22.28
N ASP A 253 -23.01 -15.17 23.59
CA ASP A 253 -22.20 -14.43 24.55
C ASP A 253 -20.70 -14.80 24.47
N GLU A 254 -20.37 -15.97 23.92
CA GLU A 254 -18.99 -16.39 23.61
C GLU A 254 -18.48 -15.73 22.32
N LEU A 255 -19.31 -15.71 21.27
CA LEU A 255 -18.96 -15.09 19.99
C LEU A 255 -18.77 -13.57 20.08
N ARG A 256 -19.44 -12.92 21.04
CA ARG A 256 -19.33 -11.47 21.25
C ARG A 256 -19.42 -11.10 22.72
N GLY A 257 -18.60 -10.14 23.14
CA GLY A 257 -18.72 -9.55 24.46
C GLY A 257 -20.10 -8.89 24.66
N ARG A 258 -20.94 -9.46 25.54
CA ARG A 258 -22.30 -8.97 25.86
C ARG A 258 -22.34 -7.49 26.23
N TYR A 259 -21.33 -7.05 26.97
CA TYR A 259 -21.18 -5.68 27.50
C TYR A 259 -20.15 -4.84 26.72
N SER A 260 -19.77 -5.28 25.52
CA SER A 260 -18.80 -4.56 24.69
C SER A 260 -19.27 -3.14 24.36
N ARG A 261 -18.35 -2.17 24.48
CA ARG A 261 -18.58 -0.77 24.07
C ARG A 261 -18.80 -0.61 22.56
N PHE A 262 -18.45 -1.64 21.78
CA PHE A 262 -18.63 -1.70 20.33
C PHE A 262 -19.95 -2.34 19.90
N ARG A 263 -20.79 -2.78 20.86
CA ARG A 263 -22.11 -3.37 20.57
C ARG A 263 -22.99 -2.34 19.84
N THR A 264 -23.54 -2.74 18.70
CA THR A 264 -24.47 -1.94 17.88
C THR A 264 -25.88 -2.53 17.85
N ARG A 265 -25.99 -3.86 17.97
CA ARG A 265 -27.28 -4.59 18.00
C ARG A 265 -27.72 -4.77 19.45
N HIS A 266 -28.74 -4.01 19.84
CA HIS A 266 -29.30 -4.02 21.20
C HIS A 266 -30.69 -4.66 21.23
N GLU A 267 -31.08 -5.19 22.37
CA GLU A 267 -32.44 -5.64 22.62
C GLU A 267 -33.40 -4.46 22.67
N TYR A 268 -34.67 -4.71 22.33
CA TYR A 268 -35.71 -3.69 22.29
C TYR A 268 -35.93 -3.02 23.66
N GLU A 269 -35.94 -3.80 24.74
CA GLU A 269 -36.08 -3.28 26.11
C GLU A 269 -34.96 -2.30 26.49
N TYR A 270 -33.73 -2.60 26.09
CA TYR A 270 -32.58 -1.72 26.34
C TYR A 270 -32.71 -0.40 25.57
N VAL A 271 -33.18 -0.47 24.33
CA VAL A 271 -33.44 0.70 23.49
C VAL A 271 -34.49 1.60 24.14
N GLN A 272 -35.63 1.03 24.52
CA GLN A 272 -36.71 1.74 25.20
C GLN A 272 -36.25 2.38 26.51
N LYS A 273 -35.50 1.63 27.34
CA LYS A 273 -34.95 2.16 28.60
C LYS A 273 -34.04 3.37 28.35
N LYS A 274 -33.21 3.31 27.31
CA LYS A 274 -32.30 4.43 26.96
C LYS A 274 -33.02 5.62 26.36
N GLU A 275 -34.09 5.39 25.59
CA GLU A 275 -34.94 6.46 25.06
C GLU A 275 -35.73 7.15 26.18
N ALA A 276 -36.28 6.39 27.13
CA ALA A 276 -36.93 6.93 28.31
C ALA A 276 -35.96 7.72 29.20
N GLU A 277 -34.71 7.27 29.37
CA GLU A 277 -33.66 8.03 30.04
C GLU A 277 -33.36 9.36 29.30
N ASP A 278 -33.24 9.33 27.97
CA ASP A 278 -33.01 10.53 27.16
C ASP A 278 -34.20 11.51 27.29
N ALA A 279 -35.43 11.03 27.21
CA ALA A 279 -36.66 11.83 27.40
C ALA A 279 -36.77 12.43 28.80
N LYS A 280 -36.40 11.69 29.86
CA LYS A 280 -36.35 12.22 31.24
C LYS A 280 -35.34 13.36 31.39
N VAL A 281 -34.18 13.25 30.72
CA VAL A 281 -33.17 14.32 30.71
C VAL A 281 -33.70 15.55 29.99
N GLU A 282 -34.41 15.38 28.87
CA GLU A 282 -35.05 16.49 28.15
C GLU A 282 -36.19 17.14 28.96
N ALA A 283 -37.04 16.34 29.60
CA ALA A 283 -38.07 16.83 30.51
C ALA A 283 -37.46 17.62 31.68
N ARG A 284 -36.34 17.15 32.25
CA ARG A 284 -35.60 17.87 33.30
C ARG A 284 -35.05 19.21 32.80
N LYS A 285 -34.57 19.30 31.55
CA LYS A 285 -34.19 20.59 30.94
C LYS A 285 -35.42 21.48 30.73
N GLY A 286 -36.56 20.89 30.39
CA GLY A 286 -37.84 21.56 30.26
C GLY A 286 -38.36 22.15 31.57
N LEU A 287 -38.12 21.51 32.72
CA LEU A 287 -38.50 22.02 34.04
C LEU A 287 -37.95 23.42 34.34
N ILE A 288 -36.79 23.76 33.78
CA ILE A 288 -36.19 25.10 33.92
C ILE A 288 -37.11 26.16 33.29
N LYS A 289 -37.91 25.81 32.27
CA LYS A 289 -38.89 26.71 31.65
C LYS A 289 -40.04 27.06 32.59
N ASN A 290 -40.36 26.20 33.55
CA ASN A 290 -41.42 26.47 34.55
C ASN A 290 -40.97 27.43 35.65
N MET A 291 -39.66 27.63 35.80
CA MET A 291 -39.07 28.56 36.78
C MET A 291 -38.67 29.90 36.15
N ARG A 292 -39.31 30.28 35.04
CA ARG A 292 -39.02 31.53 34.34
C ARG A 292 -39.65 32.71 35.06
N THR A 293 -38.99 33.86 34.95
CA THR A 293 -39.56 35.11 35.46
C THR A 293 -40.56 35.68 34.45
N PRO A 294 -41.57 36.47 34.89
CA PRO A 294 -42.56 37.07 33.99
C PRO A 294 -41.96 37.91 32.84
N LEU A 295 -40.80 38.56 33.09
CA LEU A 295 -40.08 39.29 32.05
C LEU A 295 -39.49 38.39 30.96
N GLN A 296 -39.03 37.19 31.33
CA GLN A 296 -38.50 36.20 30.37
C GLN A 296 -39.61 35.58 29.52
N GLU A 297 -40.81 35.39 30.08
CA GLU A 297 -41.98 34.91 29.32
C GLU A 297 -42.45 35.95 28.30
N LEU A 298 -42.49 37.23 28.69
CA LEU A 298 -42.78 38.34 27.77
C LEU A 298 -41.73 38.45 26.66
N ALA A 299 -40.45 38.23 26.96
CA ALA A 299 -39.39 38.24 25.96
C ALA A 299 -39.59 37.13 24.91
N GLU A 300 -39.93 35.91 25.32
CA GLU A 300 -40.21 34.82 24.37
C GLU A 300 -41.47 35.09 23.55
N LEU A 301 -42.52 35.64 24.15
CA LEU A 301 -43.72 36.05 23.40
C LEU A 301 -43.39 37.12 22.36
N ARG A 302 -42.50 38.07 22.68
CA ARG A 302 -42.00 39.05 21.71
C ARG A 302 -41.17 38.40 20.61
N GLU A 303 -40.34 37.41 20.92
CA GLU A 303 -39.57 36.68 19.90
C GLU A 303 -40.47 35.83 19.00
N ARG A 304 -41.49 35.15 19.55
CA ARG A 304 -42.48 34.41 18.76
C ARG A 304 -43.27 35.35 17.86
N LYS A 305 -43.75 36.47 18.41
CA LYS A 305 -44.41 37.51 17.62
C LYS A 305 -43.49 38.07 16.55
N LYS A 306 -42.21 38.33 16.84
CA LYS A 306 -41.25 38.77 15.83
C LYS A 306 -41.06 37.76 14.70
N LYS A 307 -41.01 36.46 15.01
CA LYS A 307 -40.92 35.39 14.01
C LYS A 307 -42.21 35.24 13.20
N GLU A 308 -43.36 35.45 13.81
CA GLU A 308 -44.66 35.48 13.14
C GLU A 308 -44.87 36.79 12.33
N GLU A 309 -44.26 37.88 12.79
CA GLU A 309 -44.22 39.20 12.17
C GLU A 309 -43.06 39.37 11.18
N GLU A 310 -42.29 38.32 10.89
CA GLU A 310 -41.49 38.23 9.66
C GLU A 310 -42.47 38.17 8.47
N ARG A 311 -43.10 39.33 8.22
CA ARG A 311 -44.05 39.55 7.14
C ARG A 311 -43.28 39.51 5.85
N GLU A 312 -43.61 38.55 5.00
CA GLU A 312 -43.18 38.56 3.61
C GLU A 312 -43.74 39.85 2.95
N LEU A 313 -42.88 40.59 2.25
CA LEU A 313 -43.29 41.81 1.53
C LEU A 313 -44.34 41.41 0.50
N SER A 314 -45.50 42.09 0.49
CA SER A 314 -46.52 41.81 -0.52
C SER A 314 -46.00 42.19 -1.91
N ASP A 315 -46.49 41.52 -2.95
CA ASP A 315 -46.07 41.78 -4.34
C ASP A 315 -46.28 43.24 -4.75
N GLU A 316 -47.30 43.90 -4.22
CA GLU A 316 -47.54 45.33 -4.42
C GLU A 316 -46.46 46.22 -3.76
N GLN A 317 -45.95 45.81 -2.60
CA GLN A 317 -44.86 46.51 -1.93
C GLN A 317 -43.53 46.27 -2.65
N LEU A 318 -43.28 45.06 -3.14
CA LEU A 318 -42.13 44.75 -3.98
C LEU A 318 -42.18 45.51 -5.31
N ALA A 319 -43.35 45.65 -5.92
CA ALA A 319 -43.56 46.46 -7.13
C ALA A 319 -43.25 47.95 -6.88
N ARG A 320 -43.77 48.53 -5.78
CA ARG A 320 -43.43 49.92 -5.40
C ARG A 320 -41.96 50.10 -5.09
N ILE A 321 -41.32 49.14 -4.42
CA ILE A 321 -39.87 49.16 -4.19
C ILE A 321 -39.12 49.09 -5.53
N GLY A 322 -39.57 48.27 -6.47
CA GLY A 322 -39.04 48.19 -7.83
C GLY A 322 -39.16 49.50 -8.62
N GLU A 323 -40.29 50.19 -8.51
CA GLU A 323 -40.51 51.51 -9.11
C GLU A 323 -39.57 52.57 -8.53
N VAL A 324 -39.39 52.59 -7.20
CA VAL A 324 -38.46 53.52 -6.53
C VAL A 324 -37.01 53.22 -6.92
N ILE A 325 -36.62 51.94 -7.01
CA ILE A 325 -35.28 51.55 -7.48
C ILE A 325 -35.07 51.95 -8.95
N ALA A 326 -36.10 51.84 -9.79
CA ALA A 326 -36.03 52.28 -11.19
C ALA A 326 -35.94 53.82 -11.30
N MET A 327 -36.67 54.56 -10.47
CA MET A 327 -36.56 56.03 -10.36
C MET A 327 -35.18 56.47 -9.86
N GLU A 328 -34.60 55.83 -8.84
CA GLU A 328 -33.26 56.19 -8.37
C GLU A 328 -32.16 55.77 -9.35
N ARG A 329 -32.31 54.65 -10.07
CA ARG A 329 -31.36 54.25 -11.12
C ARG A 329 -31.37 55.19 -12.33
N THR A 330 -32.53 55.74 -12.70
CA THR A 330 -32.61 56.78 -13.74
C THR A 330 -32.08 58.12 -13.22
N ARG A 331 -32.24 58.38 -11.92
CA ARG A 331 -31.62 59.50 -11.21
C ARG A 331 -30.15 59.22 -10.89
N LYS A 332 -29.34 59.03 -11.93
CA LYS A 332 -27.88 58.85 -11.79
C LYS A 332 -27.29 60.05 -10.99
N PRO A 333 -26.42 59.80 -10.00
CA PRO A 333 -25.83 60.87 -9.19
C PRO A 333 -24.80 61.62 -10.04
N GLY A 334 -25.18 62.79 -10.55
CA GLY A 334 -24.29 63.66 -11.33
C GLY A 334 -24.88 64.37 -12.55
N GLY A 335 -26.19 64.60 -12.63
CA GLY A 335 -26.80 65.39 -13.72
C GLY A 335 -27.35 66.73 -13.23
N GLN A 336 -26.62 67.81 -13.52
CA GLN A 336 -27.07 69.20 -13.34
C GLN A 336 -28.31 69.53 -14.19
N ALA A 337 -29.08 70.51 -13.71
CA ALA A 337 -30.24 71.08 -14.39
C ALA A 337 -29.92 71.55 -15.82
N ALA A 338 -30.82 71.28 -16.77
CA ALA A 338 -30.90 71.97 -18.04
C ALA A 338 -32.36 72.40 -18.27
N THR A 339 -32.52 73.72 -18.36
CA THR A 339 -33.72 74.48 -18.74
C THR A 339 -34.16 74.21 -20.18
N ALA A 340 -35.47 74.10 -20.38
CA ALA A 340 -36.22 74.77 -21.45
C ALA A 340 -37.70 74.85 -21.03
#